data_AF-A0A6I9YKM0-F1
#
_entry.id   AF-A0A6I9YKM0-F1
#
_cell.length_a   1.000
_cell.length_b   1.000
_cell.length_c   1.000
_cell.angle_alpha   90.00
_cell.angle_beta   90.00
_cell.angle_gamma   90.00
#
_symmetry.space_group_name_H-M   'P 1'
#
loop_
_entity.id
_entity.type
_entity.pdbx_description
1 polymer ?
#
loop_
_entity_poly.entity_id
_entity_poly.type
_entity_poly.pdbx_seq_one_letter_code
_entity_poly.pdbx_strand_id
1 'polypeptide(L)'
;MVNMMELTSLHTNETSCNIIAPGCLAQPTEPAVRTLWESLMNLKQKEGLMEVRRHLVEAASRENLPIKMSMGRVTPEQLHSYIQLFKKKFDALENHCGLLQIALAVVQTLKDPQNAKWDNFLAFERLFVQNIGESTLFNALKQLLPIIKSYTNRTADDYTPEELLLLLVYIYSIVGEVKTGKELNEAESQVKEAFVQAICDEPELPPLLQKIVGCESSTKVTFQKATAAVNEIFKSLRDVSRARTHMKQFNSVHILGSHSQQASYKPLVKQVVEEIYNPDRPDPVDIEHMSSGLTDLLKTGFSMFMKVSRPHPSDHPILVIFMFCGVRSVVERTMIST
;
A
#
# COMPACT_ATOMS: atom_id res chain seq x y z
N MET A 1 -4.08 -15.17 9.79
CA MET A 1 -3.79 -16.59 10.09
C MET A 1 -4.71 -17.43 9.21
N VAL A 2 -4.21 -18.44 8.49
CA VAL A 2 -5.03 -19.17 7.50
C VAL A 2 -5.97 -20.13 8.20
N ASN A 3 -7.27 -19.99 7.97
CA ASN A 3 -8.27 -20.88 8.56
C ASN A 3 -8.27 -22.23 7.81
N MET A 4 -7.89 -23.30 8.50
CA MET A 4 -7.77 -24.65 7.93
C MET A 4 -9.04 -25.48 8.03
N MET A 5 -10.10 -24.96 8.67
CA MET A 5 -11.34 -25.71 8.91
C MET A 5 -11.96 -26.24 7.62
N GLU A 6 -11.85 -25.49 6.52
CA GLU A 6 -12.42 -25.87 5.23
C GLU A 6 -11.84 -27.17 4.63
N LEU A 7 -10.63 -27.56 5.05
CA LEU A 7 -9.98 -28.83 4.68
C LEU A 7 -10.34 -29.98 5.61
N THR A 8 -10.95 -29.70 6.76
CA THR A 8 -11.33 -30.71 7.74
C THR A 8 -12.79 -31.13 7.56
N SER A 9 -13.14 -32.32 8.05
CA SER A 9 -14.54 -32.78 8.11
C SER A 9 -15.29 -32.25 9.34
N LEU A 10 -14.67 -31.36 10.13
CA LEU A 10 -15.25 -30.82 11.37
C LEU A 10 -16.31 -29.77 11.04
N HIS A 11 -17.39 -29.76 11.82
CA HIS A 11 -18.45 -28.73 11.72
C HIS A 11 -18.01 -27.46 12.44
N THR A 12 -18.38 -26.30 11.89
CA THR A 12 -18.09 -24.97 12.44
C THR A 12 -18.82 -24.76 13.77
N ASN A 13 -18.17 -25.08 14.89
CA ASN A 13 -18.53 -24.63 16.22
C ASN A 13 -17.40 -23.74 16.79
N GLU A 14 -17.71 -22.76 17.63
CA GLU A 14 -16.71 -21.88 18.26
C GLU A 14 -15.63 -22.68 19.03
N THR A 15 -15.98 -23.87 19.52
CA THR A 15 -15.07 -24.80 20.20
C THR A 15 -14.09 -25.50 19.27
N SER A 16 -14.41 -25.70 17.99
CA SER A 16 -13.53 -26.37 17.01
C SER A 16 -12.44 -25.46 16.43
N CYS A 17 -12.63 -24.13 16.48
CA CYS A 17 -11.63 -23.17 16.03
C CYS A 17 -10.32 -23.24 16.86
N ASN A 18 -10.41 -23.62 18.13
CA ASN A 18 -9.24 -23.76 19.02
C ASN A 18 -8.55 -25.13 18.90
N ILE A 19 -9.14 -26.08 18.16
CA ILE A 19 -8.63 -27.46 18.04
C ILE A 19 -7.80 -27.61 16.75
N ILE A 20 -8.09 -26.81 15.73
CA ILE A 20 -7.45 -26.91 14.42
C ILE A 20 -6.23 -25.98 14.37
N ALA A 21 -5.07 -26.56 14.08
CA ALA A 21 -3.86 -25.78 13.89
C ALA A 21 -4.02 -24.82 12.69
N PRO A 22 -3.61 -23.56 12.84
CA PRO A 22 -3.67 -22.60 11.75
C PRO A 22 -2.70 -22.95 10.63
N GLY A 23 -3.06 -22.60 9.40
CA GLY A 23 -2.20 -22.80 8.23
C GLY A 23 -1.00 -21.85 8.24
N CYS A 24 0.12 -22.35 7.73
CA CYS A 24 1.38 -21.67 7.54
C CYS A 24 1.63 -21.38 6.04
N LEU A 25 1.94 -20.11 5.74
CA LEU A 25 2.32 -19.69 4.38
C LEU A 25 3.81 -19.92 4.10
N ALA A 26 4.63 -19.94 5.16
CA ALA A 26 6.04 -20.26 5.06
C ALA A 26 6.22 -21.78 5.06
N GLN A 27 6.44 -22.36 3.89
CA GLN A 27 6.67 -23.80 3.71
C GLN A 27 8.15 -24.03 3.34
N PRO A 28 9.06 -24.16 4.33
CA PRO A 28 10.50 -24.28 4.08
C PRO A 28 10.90 -25.64 3.47
N THR A 29 10.05 -26.66 3.64
CA THR A 29 10.31 -28.04 3.23
C THR A 29 9.95 -28.32 1.77
N GLU A 30 9.07 -27.50 1.17
CA GLU A 30 8.56 -27.72 -0.19
C GLU A 30 9.04 -26.60 -1.14
N PRO A 31 10.07 -26.85 -1.96
CA PRO A 31 10.67 -25.81 -2.80
C PRO A 31 9.68 -25.24 -3.82
N ALA A 32 8.79 -26.05 -4.39
CA ALA A 32 7.78 -25.58 -5.34
C ALA A 32 6.77 -24.60 -4.69
N VAL A 33 6.35 -24.89 -3.45
CA VAL A 33 5.41 -24.04 -2.70
C VAL A 33 6.10 -22.77 -2.21
N ARG A 34 7.37 -22.86 -1.84
CA ARG A 34 8.21 -21.69 -1.55
C ARG A 34 8.34 -20.78 -2.77
N THR A 35 8.66 -21.32 -3.95
CA THR A 35 8.73 -20.53 -5.19
C THR A 35 7.37 -19.91 -5.54
N LEU A 36 6.26 -20.63 -5.32
CA LEU A 36 4.92 -20.06 -5.49
C LEU A 36 4.68 -18.87 -4.55
N TRP A 37 5.03 -19.01 -3.26
CA TRP A 37 4.91 -17.94 -2.28
C TRP A 37 5.76 -16.71 -2.64
N GLU A 38 7.03 -16.92 -3.00
CA GLU A 38 7.94 -15.87 -3.45
C GLU A 38 7.45 -15.19 -4.74
N SER A 39 6.87 -15.96 -5.66
CA SER A 39 6.25 -15.44 -6.89
C SER A 39 5.03 -14.57 -6.58
N LEU A 40 4.15 -15.01 -5.67
CA LEU A 40 2.97 -14.24 -5.27
C LEU A 40 3.30 -12.86 -4.68
N MET A 41 4.45 -12.71 -4.05
CA MET A 41 4.91 -11.40 -3.55
C MET A 41 5.23 -10.42 -4.68
N ASN A 42 5.62 -10.93 -5.84
CA ASN A 42 6.11 -10.12 -6.97
C ASN A 42 5.08 -9.97 -8.10
N LEU A 43 4.17 -10.93 -8.24
CA LEU A 43 3.16 -10.94 -9.31
C LEU A 43 2.03 -9.92 -9.07
N LYS A 44 1.43 -9.48 -10.18
CA LYS A 44 0.14 -8.77 -10.12
C LYS A 44 -0.94 -9.74 -9.65
N GLN A 45 -1.97 -9.23 -8.97
CA GLN A 45 -3.07 -10.05 -8.42
C GLN A 45 -3.64 -11.06 -9.45
N LYS A 46 -3.94 -10.61 -10.68
CA LYS A 46 -4.48 -11.49 -11.74
C LYS A 46 -3.50 -12.62 -12.12
N GLU A 47 -2.22 -12.31 -12.25
CA GLU A 47 -1.17 -13.28 -12.59
C GLU A 47 -0.97 -14.26 -11.44
N GLY A 48 -0.94 -13.77 -10.19
CA GLY A 48 -0.85 -14.61 -9.00
C GLY A 48 -2.03 -15.58 -8.87
N LEU A 49 -3.26 -15.13 -9.14
CA LEU A 49 -4.43 -16.01 -9.15
C LEU A 49 -4.34 -17.10 -10.23
N MET A 50 -3.84 -16.76 -11.42
CA MET A 50 -3.63 -17.72 -12.51
C MET A 50 -2.56 -18.75 -12.14
N GLU A 51 -1.49 -18.31 -11.49
CA GLU A 51 -0.41 -19.19 -11.05
C GLU A 51 -0.88 -20.16 -9.95
N VAL A 52 -1.58 -19.68 -8.92
CA VAL A 52 -2.18 -20.55 -7.89
C VAL A 52 -3.13 -21.57 -8.51
N ARG A 53 -3.97 -21.12 -9.45
CA ARG A 53 -4.87 -22.02 -10.19
C ARG A 53 -4.09 -23.09 -10.95
N ARG A 54 -2.99 -22.73 -11.63
CA ARG A 54 -2.14 -23.66 -12.37
C ARG A 54 -1.62 -24.77 -11.47
N HIS A 55 -1.02 -24.40 -10.33
CA HIS A 55 -0.48 -25.36 -9.36
C HIS A 55 -1.57 -26.27 -8.78
N LEU A 56 -2.75 -25.73 -8.44
CA LEU A 56 -3.88 -26.54 -7.95
C LEU A 56 -4.36 -27.57 -8.99
N VAL A 57 -4.43 -27.17 -10.26
CA VAL A 57 -4.87 -28.05 -11.34
C VAL A 57 -3.83 -29.14 -11.60
N GLU A 58 -2.54 -28.80 -11.57
CA GLU A 58 -1.45 -29.78 -11.70
C GLU A 58 -1.45 -30.78 -10.55
N ALA A 59 -1.58 -30.31 -9.31
CA ALA A 59 -1.66 -31.18 -8.13
C ALA A 59 -2.88 -32.12 -8.22
N ALA A 60 -4.05 -31.57 -8.54
CA ALA A 60 -5.27 -32.37 -8.64
C ALA A 60 -5.20 -33.37 -9.80
N SER A 61 -4.49 -33.06 -10.89
CA SER A 61 -4.27 -33.98 -12.01
C SER A 61 -3.36 -35.14 -11.62
N ARG A 62 -2.30 -34.88 -10.83
CA ARG A 62 -1.41 -35.93 -10.31
C ARG A 62 -2.14 -36.91 -9.40
N GLU A 63 -3.10 -36.39 -8.63
CA GLU A 63 -3.93 -37.17 -7.69
C GLU A 63 -5.17 -37.81 -8.34
N ASN A 64 -5.30 -37.73 -9.67
CA ASN A 64 -6.46 -38.23 -10.44
C ASN A 64 -7.81 -37.75 -9.87
N LEU A 65 -7.91 -36.46 -9.53
CA LEU A 65 -9.14 -35.83 -9.03
C LEU A 65 -10.02 -35.34 -10.19
N PRO A 66 -11.35 -35.32 -10.04
CA PRO A 66 -12.28 -34.92 -11.09
C PRO A 66 -12.31 -33.38 -11.25
N ILE A 67 -11.31 -32.82 -11.94
CA ILE A 67 -11.20 -31.38 -12.20
C ILE A 67 -12.06 -30.99 -13.39
N LYS A 68 -12.93 -30.00 -13.20
CA LYS A 68 -13.57 -29.28 -14.31
C LYS A 68 -12.73 -28.05 -14.66
N MET A 69 -12.04 -28.11 -15.79
CA MET A 69 -11.30 -26.95 -16.32
C MET A 69 -12.28 -25.95 -16.94
N SER A 70 -12.32 -24.72 -16.44
CA SER A 70 -13.07 -23.62 -17.09
C SER A 70 -12.11 -22.58 -17.66
N MET A 71 -12.14 -22.36 -18.97
CA MET A 71 -11.32 -21.32 -19.60
C MET A 71 -11.98 -19.97 -19.32
N GLY A 72 -11.46 -19.20 -18.36
CA GLY A 72 -12.10 -17.97 -17.91
C GLY A 72 -11.38 -17.30 -16.74
N ARG A 73 -11.93 -16.15 -16.28
CA ARG A 73 -11.43 -15.40 -15.12
C ARG A 73 -11.44 -16.30 -13.88
N VAL A 74 -10.33 -16.32 -13.15
CA VAL A 74 -10.21 -17.06 -11.89
C VAL A 74 -11.03 -16.35 -10.82
N THR A 75 -11.98 -17.06 -10.21
CA THR A 75 -12.80 -16.56 -9.09
C THR A 75 -12.44 -17.29 -7.79
N PRO A 76 -12.67 -16.69 -6.62
CA PRO A 76 -12.44 -17.37 -5.35
C PRO A 76 -13.30 -18.63 -5.19
N GLU A 77 -14.51 -18.68 -5.75
CA GLU A 77 -15.38 -19.86 -5.75
C GLU A 77 -14.76 -21.00 -6.56
N GLN A 78 -14.15 -20.68 -7.70
CA GLN A 78 -13.45 -21.65 -8.52
C GLN A 78 -12.27 -22.27 -7.77
N LEU A 79 -11.39 -21.44 -7.21
CA LEU A 79 -10.24 -21.93 -6.43
C LEU A 79 -10.71 -22.77 -5.24
N HIS A 80 -11.73 -22.32 -4.53
CA HIS A 80 -12.33 -23.06 -3.43
C HIS A 80 -12.87 -24.43 -3.88
N SER A 81 -13.52 -24.51 -5.05
CA SER A 81 -14.02 -25.78 -5.59
C SER A 81 -12.91 -26.80 -5.85
N TYR A 82 -11.72 -26.35 -6.29
CA TYR A 82 -10.56 -27.22 -6.52
C TYR A 82 -9.96 -27.70 -5.20
N ILE A 83 -9.87 -26.83 -4.20
CA ILE A 83 -9.39 -27.18 -2.86
C ILE A 83 -10.28 -28.26 -2.22
N GLN A 84 -11.61 -28.16 -2.37
CA GLN A 84 -12.55 -29.12 -1.82
C GLN A 84 -12.42 -30.54 -2.41
N LEU A 85 -11.80 -30.71 -3.58
CA LEU A 85 -11.54 -32.05 -4.16
C LEU A 85 -10.57 -32.87 -3.31
N PHE A 86 -9.67 -32.22 -2.57
CA PHE A 86 -8.66 -32.87 -1.73
C PHE A 86 -9.20 -33.32 -0.37
N LYS A 87 -10.34 -32.74 0.08
CA LYS A 87 -10.91 -32.96 1.42
C LYS A 87 -11.13 -34.44 1.79
N LYS A 88 -11.43 -35.30 0.80
CA LYS A 88 -11.73 -36.73 1.01
C LYS A 88 -10.54 -37.66 0.78
N LYS A 89 -9.40 -37.15 0.32
CA LYS A 89 -8.18 -37.93 0.06
C LYS A 89 -7.07 -37.46 1.00
N PHE A 90 -6.90 -38.15 2.12
CA PHE A 90 -5.92 -37.77 3.15
C PHE A 90 -4.48 -37.76 2.62
N ASP A 91 -4.10 -38.78 1.84
CA ASP A 91 -2.75 -38.85 1.24
C ASP A 91 -2.47 -37.64 0.32
N ALA A 92 -3.45 -37.23 -0.48
CA ALA A 92 -3.33 -36.06 -1.35
C ALA A 92 -3.30 -34.74 -0.54
N LEU A 93 -4.00 -34.69 0.60
CA LEU A 93 -3.99 -33.54 1.48
C LEU A 93 -2.64 -33.39 2.18
N GLU A 94 -2.05 -34.48 2.64
CA GLU A 94 -0.72 -34.50 3.25
C GLU A 94 0.36 -34.11 2.23
N ASN A 95 0.33 -34.70 1.04
CA ASN A 95 1.33 -34.47 -0.01
C ASN A 95 1.31 -33.06 -0.62
N HIS A 96 0.16 -32.37 -0.60
CA HIS A 96 0.00 -31.02 -1.18
C HIS A 96 -0.43 -29.98 -0.14
N CYS A 97 -0.18 -30.25 1.14
CA CYS A 97 -0.68 -29.45 2.25
C CYS A 97 -0.23 -27.99 2.16
N GLY A 98 1.04 -27.75 1.79
CA GLY A 98 1.59 -26.40 1.63
C GLY A 98 0.89 -25.60 0.52
N LEU A 99 0.64 -26.23 -0.63
CA LEU A 99 -0.09 -25.60 -1.74
C LEU A 99 -1.53 -25.27 -1.36
N LEU A 100 -2.22 -26.19 -0.69
CA LEU A 100 -3.61 -26.00 -0.26
C LEU A 100 -3.72 -24.86 0.77
N GLN A 101 -2.73 -24.71 1.64
CA GLN A 101 -2.65 -23.59 2.60
C GLN A 101 -2.52 -22.24 1.90
N ILE A 102 -1.63 -22.12 0.91
CA ILE A 102 -1.50 -20.88 0.10
C ILE A 102 -2.81 -20.60 -0.64
N ALA A 103 -3.39 -21.61 -1.29
CA ALA A 103 -4.62 -21.46 -2.06
C ALA A 103 -5.81 -21.02 -1.18
N LEU A 104 -5.93 -21.58 0.03
CA LEU A 104 -6.94 -21.17 1.00
C LEU A 104 -6.74 -19.76 1.49
N ALA A 105 -5.50 -19.36 1.75
CA ALA A 105 -5.20 -17.99 2.14
C ALA A 105 -5.61 -16.99 1.07
N VAL A 106 -5.36 -17.32 -0.21
CA VAL A 106 -5.81 -16.49 -1.34
C VAL A 106 -7.33 -16.42 -1.38
N VAL A 107 -8.04 -17.55 -1.27
CA VAL A 107 -9.51 -17.58 -1.25
C VAL A 107 -10.07 -16.76 -0.09
N GLN A 108 -9.53 -16.92 1.12
CA GLN A 108 -9.97 -16.19 2.31
C GLN A 108 -9.72 -14.70 2.17
N THR A 109 -8.56 -14.31 1.65
CA THR A 109 -8.23 -12.90 1.38
C THR A 109 -9.21 -12.28 0.39
N LEU A 110 -9.56 -12.99 -0.68
CA LEU A 110 -10.51 -12.51 -1.70
C LEU A 110 -11.96 -12.44 -1.21
N LYS A 111 -12.31 -13.26 -0.21
CA LYS A 111 -13.67 -13.31 0.38
C LYS A 111 -13.80 -12.42 1.63
N ASP A 112 -12.72 -11.79 2.07
CA ASP A 112 -12.75 -10.94 3.25
C ASP A 112 -13.73 -9.77 3.05
N PRO A 113 -14.61 -9.47 4.03
CA PRO A 113 -15.55 -8.36 3.92
C PRO A 113 -14.88 -7.01 3.65
N GLN A 114 -13.64 -6.81 4.10
CA GLN A 114 -12.89 -5.59 3.85
C GLN A 114 -12.37 -5.49 2.41
N ASN A 115 -12.38 -6.58 1.62
CA ASN A 115 -11.86 -6.56 0.26
C ASN A 115 -12.62 -5.54 -0.62
N ALA A 116 -13.95 -5.44 -0.48
CA ALA A 116 -14.74 -4.44 -1.20
C ALA A 116 -14.33 -3.01 -0.84
N LYS A 117 -13.99 -2.78 0.44
CA LYS A 117 -13.50 -1.50 0.93
C LYS A 117 -12.12 -1.16 0.36
N TRP A 118 -11.20 -2.12 0.30
CA TRP A 118 -9.90 -1.96 -0.36
C TRP A 118 -10.02 -1.68 -1.86
N ASP A 119 -10.97 -2.31 -2.54
CA ASP A 119 -11.28 -2.03 -3.93
C ASP A 119 -11.79 -0.58 -4.12
N ASN A 120 -12.59 -0.06 -3.18
CA ASN A 120 -13.02 1.34 -3.19
C ASN A 120 -11.86 2.32 -3.00
N PHE A 121 -10.93 2.05 -2.08
CA PHE A 121 -9.69 2.84 -1.96
C PHE A 121 -8.91 2.84 -3.26
N LEU A 122 -8.67 1.67 -3.85
CA LEU A 122 -7.91 1.56 -5.10
C LEU A 122 -8.61 2.27 -6.27
N ALA A 123 -9.95 2.22 -6.34
CA ALA A 123 -10.73 2.93 -7.33
C ALA A 123 -10.61 4.45 -7.15
N PHE A 124 -10.70 4.94 -5.91
CA PHE A 124 -10.47 6.34 -5.59
C PHE A 124 -9.05 6.78 -5.96
N GLU A 125 -8.02 6.02 -5.58
CA GLU A 125 -6.63 6.31 -5.89
C GLU A 125 -6.39 6.43 -7.41
N ARG A 126 -6.92 5.47 -8.19
CA ARG A 126 -6.81 5.48 -9.66
C ARG A 126 -7.51 6.69 -10.26
N LEU A 127 -8.76 6.94 -9.86
CA LEU A 127 -9.55 8.07 -10.36
C LEU A 127 -8.85 9.40 -10.02
N PHE A 128 -8.35 9.52 -8.79
CA PHE A 128 -7.61 10.69 -8.34
C PHE A 128 -6.36 10.89 -9.18
N VAL A 129 -5.51 9.87 -9.33
CA VAL A 129 -4.27 9.96 -10.13
C VAL A 129 -4.52 10.33 -11.59
N GLN A 130 -5.60 9.83 -12.21
CA GLN A 130 -5.96 10.23 -13.58
C GLN A 130 -6.42 11.68 -13.67
N ASN A 131 -7.03 12.20 -12.62
CA ASN A 131 -7.65 13.52 -12.64
C ASN A 131 -6.78 14.63 -12.08
N ILE A 132 -5.53 14.39 -11.65
CA ILE A 132 -4.61 15.42 -11.15
C ILE A 132 -4.23 16.40 -12.28
N GLY A 133 -4.25 17.70 -11.95
CA GLY A 133 -4.24 18.86 -12.82
C GLY A 133 -4.33 20.15 -11.99
N GLU A 134 -4.34 21.34 -12.61
CA GLU A 134 -4.10 22.61 -11.89
C GLU A 134 -5.17 23.00 -10.84
N SER A 135 -6.41 22.50 -10.95
CA SER A 135 -7.54 22.81 -10.06
C SER A 135 -7.94 21.66 -9.12
N THR A 136 -7.04 20.71 -8.88
CA THR A 136 -7.47 19.37 -8.45
C THR A 136 -7.58 19.14 -6.96
N LEU A 137 -6.79 19.83 -6.14
CA LEU A 137 -6.87 19.63 -4.70
C LEU A 137 -8.23 20.02 -4.15
N PHE A 138 -8.74 21.22 -4.47
CA PHE A 138 -10.04 21.64 -3.97
C PHE A 138 -11.18 20.77 -4.53
N ASN A 139 -11.06 20.30 -5.77
CA ASN A 139 -12.04 19.38 -6.37
C ASN A 139 -12.04 18.02 -5.67
N ALA A 140 -10.87 17.49 -5.33
CA ALA A 140 -10.74 16.24 -4.58
C ALA A 140 -11.29 16.37 -3.16
N LEU A 141 -11.02 17.49 -2.48
CA LEU A 141 -11.60 17.80 -1.17
C LEU A 141 -13.13 17.90 -1.25
N LYS A 142 -13.69 18.54 -2.29
CA LYS A 142 -15.14 18.58 -2.52
C LYS A 142 -15.74 17.20 -2.79
N GLN A 143 -15.00 16.32 -3.49
CA GLN A 143 -15.42 14.93 -3.69
C GLN A 143 -15.36 14.10 -2.40
N LEU A 144 -14.47 14.45 -1.46
CA LEU A 144 -14.40 13.81 -0.14
C LEU A 144 -15.54 14.23 0.79
N LEU A 145 -16.05 15.46 0.70
CA LEU A 145 -17.15 15.94 1.56
C LEU A 145 -18.35 14.98 1.69
N PRO A 146 -18.97 14.48 0.60
CA PRO A 146 -20.10 13.55 0.72
C PRO A 146 -19.70 12.17 1.25
N ILE A 147 -18.41 11.86 1.27
CA ILE A 147 -17.86 10.59 1.76
C ILE A 147 -17.63 10.65 3.29
N ILE A 148 -17.43 11.84 3.84
CA ILE A 148 -17.26 12.05 5.29
C ILE A 148 -18.65 11.96 5.95
N LYS A 149 -18.92 10.82 6.58
CA LYS A 149 -20.17 10.55 7.28
C LYS A 149 -19.96 10.50 8.79
N SER A 150 -20.94 11.01 9.54
CA SER A 150 -21.04 10.80 10.98
C SER A 150 -21.21 9.31 11.30
N TYR A 151 -20.83 8.91 12.51
CA TYR A 151 -20.90 7.52 12.95
C TYR A 151 -22.30 6.91 12.76
N THR A 152 -23.37 7.65 13.08
CA THR A 152 -24.76 7.17 13.00
C THR A 152 -25.25 6.89 11.58
N ASN A 153 -24.63 7.53 10.58
CA ASN A 153 -25.04 7.44 9.18
C ASN A 153 -24.11 6.52 8.36
N ARG A 154 -23.15 5.87 9.03
CA ARG A 154 -22.09 5.08 8.42
C ARG A 154 -22.51 3.61 8.29
N THR A 155 -22.28 3.02 7.12
CA THR A 155 -22.37 1.56 6.90
C THR A 155 -20.98 0.90 7.05
N ALA A 156 -20.92 -0.44 7.01
CA ALA A 156 -19.65 -1.16 7.11
C ALA A 156 -18.66 -0.83 5.97
N ASP A 157 -19.17 -0.41 4.81
CA ASP A 157 -18.38 -0.10 3.61
C ASP A 157 -17.86 1.35 3.59
N ASP A 158 -18.39 2.21 4.46
CA ASP A 158 -18.01 3.61 4.54
C ASP A 158 -16.69 3.81 5.30
N TYR A 159 -16.06 4.97 5.10
CA TYR A 159 -14.75 5.28 5.66
C TYR A 159 -14.85 5.77 7.12
N THR A 160 -13.96 5.24 7.96
CA THR A 160 -13.70 5.72 9.31
C THR A 160 -12.85 6.99 9.30
N PRO A 161 -12.79 7.77 10.39
CA PRO A 161 -11.96 8.97 10.44
C PRO A 161 -10.46 8.69 10.24
N GLU A 162 -9.97 7.53 10.67
CA GLU A 162 -8.57 7.13 10.46
C GLU A 162 -8.28 6.82 8.98
N GLU A 163 -9.22 6.18 8.30
CA GLU A 163 -9.16 5.91 6.87
C GLU A 163 -9.30 7.18 6.02
N LEU A 164 -10.14 8.12 6.45
CA LEU A 164 -10.24 9.46 5.85
C LEU A 164 -8.92 10.23 6.00
N LEU A 165 -8.27 10.14 7.17
CA LEU A 165 -6.94 10.71 7.38
C LEU A 165 -5.92 10.10 6.41
N LEU A 166 -5.96 8.78 6.20
CA LEU A 166 -5.09 8.11 5.23
C LEU A 166 -5.32 8.62 3.79
N LEU A 167 -6.57 8.80 3.37
CA LEU A 167 -6.90 9.40 2.07
C LEU A 167 -6.39 10.84 1.95
N LEU A 168 -6.55 11.66 2.99
CA LEU A 168 -6.05 13.03 3.01
C LEU A 168 -4.52 13.05 2.90
N VAL A 169 -3.81 12.21 3.65
CA VAL A 169 -2.35 12.07 3.53
C VAL A 169 -1.97 11.67 2.10
N TYR A 170 -2.67 10.70 1.50
CA TYR A 170 -2.43 10.28 0.12
C TYR A 170 -2.60 11.45 -0.87
N ILE A 171 -3.72 12.17 -0.80
CA ILE A 171 -4.04 13.30 -1.68
C ILE A 171 -2.96 14.38 -1.60
N TYR A 172 -2.64 14.86 -0.38
CA TYR A 172 -1.64 15.92 -0.20
C TYR A 172 -0.22 15.44 -0.53
N SER A 173 0.07 14.13 -0.40
CA SER A 173 1.36 13.57 -0.78
C SER A 173 1.61 13.58 -2.28
N ILE A 174 0.57 13.48 -3.12
CA ILE A 174 0.73 13.39 -4.58
C ILE A 174 0.63 14.75 -5.26
N VAL A 175 -0.31 15.62 -4.87
CA VAL A 175 -0.56 16.91 -5.53
C VAL A 175 0.70 17.78 -5.63
N GLY A 176 1.60 17.70 -4.66
CA GLY A 176 2.82 18.52 -4.65
C GLY A 176 2.54 19.97 -4.28
N GLU A 177 3.24 20.93 -4.89
CA GLU A 177 3.11 22.34 -4.53
C GLU A 177 1.72 22.88 -4.83
N VAL A 178 1.00 23.27 -3.78
CA VAL A 178 -0.37 23.75 -3.85
C VAL A 178 -0.39 25.28 -3.92
N LYS A 179 -0.96 25.84 -4.98
CA LYS A 179 -1.27 27.28 -5.04
C LYS A 179 -2.41 27.60 -4.07
N THR A 180 -2.12 28.41 -3.05
CA THR A 180 -3.16 28.84 -2.10
C THR A 180 -4.12 29.81 -2.78
N GLY A 181 -5.41 29.47 -2.76
CA GLY A 181 -6.48 30.28 -3.32
C GLY A 181 -7.73 30.28 -2.42
N LYS A 182 -8.65 31.21 -2.68
CA LYS A 182 -9.90 31.34 -1.91
C LYS A 182 -10.71 30.04 -1.92
N GLU A 183 -10.87 29.42 -3.08
CA GLU A 183 -11.63 28.18 -3.27
C GLU A 183 -11.03 26.99 -2.51
N LEU A 184 -9.69 26.91 -2.45
CA LEU A 184 -9.01 25.87 -1.68
C LEU A 184 -9.24 26.04 -0.18
N ASN A 185 -9.09 27.28 0.32
CA ASN A 185 -9.30 27.55 1.75
C ASN A 185 -10.75 27.27 2.17
N GLU A 186 -11.72 27.58 1.31
CA GLU A 186 -13.13 27.23 1.51
C GLU A 186 -13.34 25.71 1.54
N ALA A 187 -12.79 24.98 0.57
CA ALA A 187 -12.90 23.52 0.51
C ALA A 187 -12.24 22.85 1.73
N GLU A 188 -11.05 23.30 2.13
CA GLU A 188 -10.40 22.81 3.35
C GLU A 188 -11.22 23.10 4.60
N SER A 189 -11.82 24.29 4.73
CA SER A 189 -12.66 24.62 5.89
C SER A 189 -13.84 23.67 6.01
N GLN A 190 -14.53 23.40 4.90
CA GLN A 190 -15.66 22.47 4.87
C GLN A 190 -15.23 21.05 5.26
N VAL A 191 -14.10 20.58 4.73
CA VAL A 191 -13.59 19.23 5.06
C VAL A 191 -13.16 19.17 6.52
N LYS A 192 -12.51 20.22 7.04
CA LYS A 192 -12.13 20.30 8.47
C LYS A 192 -13.36 20.23 9.37
N GLU A 193 -14.41 20.99 9.07
CA GLU A 193 -15.65 20.99 9.85
C GLU A 193 -16.30 19.61 9.85
N ALA A 194 -16.46 19.00 8.67
CA ALA A 194 -16.99 17.65 8.54
C ALA A 194 -16.13 16.61 9.28
N PHE A 195 -14.81 16.75 9.23
CA PHE A 195 -13.87 15.83 9.87
C PHE A 195 -13.84 15.97 11.40
N VAL A 196 -13.92 17.21 11.91
CA VAL A 196 -14.09 17.46 13.35
C VAL A 196 -15.38 16.82 13.85
N GLN A 197 -16.48 17.01 13.13
CA GLN A 197 -17.77 16.42 13.48
C GLN A 197 -17.67 14.88 13.49
N ALA A 198 -17.10 14.28 12.44
CA ALA A 198 -16.91 12.85 12.36
C ALA A 198 -16.08 12.29 13.52
N ILE A 199 -15.02 12.98 13.95
CA ILE A 199 -14.19 12.58 15.10
C ILE A 199 -14.97 12.71 16.42
N CYS A 200 -15.75 13.78 16.61
CA CYS A 200 -16.51 14.00 17.84
C CYS A 200 -17.67 13.00 17.99
N ASP A 201 -18.22 12.53 16.87
CA ASP A 201 -19.32 11.56 16.84
C ASP A 201 -18.86 10.10 17.07
N GLU A 202 -17.54 9.83 17.08
CA GLU A 202 -17.03 8.47 17.27
C GLU A 202 -17.22 7.99 18.72
N PRO A 203 -17.89 6.85 18.95
CA PRO A 203 -18.03 6.30 20.30
C PRO A 203 -16.69 5.87 20.90
N GLU A 204 -15.78 5.39 20.05
CA GLU A 204 -14.42 5.01 20.42
C GLU A 204 -13.44 5.48 19.34
N LEU A 205 -12.55 6.42 19.69
CA LEU A 205 -11.53 6.87 18.75
C LEU A 205 -10.44 5.81 18.60
N PRO A 206 -9.97 5.53 17.37
CA PRO A 206 -8.78 4.72 17.16
C PRO A 206 -7.54 5.27 17.87
N PRO A 207 -6.58 4.42 18.29
CA PRO A 207 -5.38 4.83 19.05
C PRO A 207 -4.56 5.94 18.38
N LEU A 208 -4.47 5.94 17.04
CA LEU A 208 -3.78 6.98 16.29
C LEU A 208 -4.43 8.35 16.50
N LEU A 209 -5.76 8.41 16.37
CA LEU A 209 -6.51 9.66 16.54
C LEU A 209 -6.55 10.11 17.99
N GLN A 210 -6.61 9.18 18.94
CA GLN A 210 -6.44 9.47 20.37
C GLN A 210 -5.13 10.21 20.64
N LYS A 211 -4.02 9.72 20.07
CA LYS A 211 -2.69 10.34 20.20
C LYS A 211 -2.62 11.72 19.54
N ILE A 212 -3.20 11.88 18.35
CA ILE A 212 -3.21 13.15 17.63
C ILE A 212 -4.08 14.19 18.33
N VAL A 213 -5.24 13.80 18.85
CA VAL A 213 -6.16 14.69 19.59
C VAL A 213 -5.66 14.97 21.02
N GLY A 214 -4.78 14.12 21.56
CA GLY A 214 -4.28 14.23 22.92
C GLY A 214 -5.31 13.80 23.97
N CYS A 215 -6.07 12.73 23.67
CA CYS A 215 -7.09 12.18 24.55
C CYS A 215 -6.90 10.67 24.72
N GLU A 216 -6.79 10.20 25.97
CA GLU A 216 -6.66 8.77 26.31
C GLU A 216 -7.99 7.98 26.21
N SER A 217 -9.13 8.67 26.04
CA SER A 217 -10.45 8.05 25.87
C SER A 217 -11.40 8.93 25.04
N SER A 218 -12.32 8.32 24.28
CA SER A 218 -13.28 9.05 23.43
C SER A 218 -14.19 10.02 24.21
N THR A 219 -14.59 9.63 25.43
CA THR A 219 -15.40 10.45 26.34
C THR A 219 -14.80 11.81 26.73
N LYS A 220 -13.52 12.06 26.44
CA LYS A 220 -12.81 13.32 26.72
C LYS A 220 -12.58 14.17 25.46
N VAL A 221 -13.04 13.72 24.29
CA VAL A 221 -12.91 14.47 23.05
C VAL A 221 -13.92 15.60 23.04
N THR A 222 -13.43 16.82 23.19
CA THR A 222 -14.24 18.03 23.04
C THR A 222 -14.11 18.56 21.62
N PHE A 223 -15.17 19.23 21.14
CA PHE A 223 -15.15 19.90 19.84
C PHE A 223 -13.91 20.79 19.67
N GLN A 224 -13.55 21.56 20.71
CA GLN A 224 -12.36 22.43 20.69
C GLN A 224 -11.05 21.66 20.50
N LYS A 225 -10.86 20.52 21.19
CA LYS A 225 -9.66 19.69 21.04
C LYS A 225 -9.60 19.06 19.65
N ALA A 226 -10.72 18.54 19.17
CA ALA A 226 -10.82 17.99 17.82
C ALA A 226 -10.52 19.05 16.75
N THR A 227 -11.08 20.27 16.88
CA THR A 227 -10.78 21.39 15.98
C THR A 227 -9.30 21.76 15.99
N ALA A 228 -8.67 21.85 17.17
CA ALA A 228 -7.24 22.14 17.27
C ALA A 228 -6.40 21.06 16.58
N ALA A 229 -6.68 19.79 16.85
CA ALA A 229 -5.98 18.65 16.26
C ALA A 229 -6.15 18.59 14.73
N VAL A 230 -7.36 18.77 14.22
CA VAL A 230 -7.64 18.80 12.77
C VAL A 230 -6.94 19.97 12.09
N ASN A 231 -6.84 21.13 12.74
CA ASN A 231 -6.07 22.25 12.21
C ASN A 231 -4.57 21.95 12.08
N GLU A 232 -3.97 21.31 13.08
CA GLU A 232 -2.56 20.88 13.01
C GLU A 232 -2.35 19.75 12.00
N ILE A 233 -3.32 18.83 11.84
CA ILE A 233 -3.31 17.83 10.75
C ILE A 233 -3.21 18.54 9.40
N PHE A 234 -4.11 19.48 9.10
CA PHE A 234 -4.11 20.17 7.80
C PHE A 234 -2.88 21.02 7.55
N LYS A 235 -2.31 21.60 8.61
CA LYS A 235 -1.01 22.27 8.54
C LYS A 235 0.08 21.27 8.13
N SER A 236 0.14 20.13 8.81
CA SER A 236 1.08 19.05 8.48
C SER A 236 0.88 18.50 7.06
N LEU A 237 -0.38 18.37 6.60
CA LEU A 237 -0.70 17.95 5.23
C LEU A 237 -0.16 18.95 4.19
N ARG A 238 -0.28 20.25 4.44
CA ARG A 238 0.32 21.29 3.58
C ARG A 238 1.86 21.23 3.61
N ASP A 239 2.47 20.89 4.75
CA ASP A 239 3.92 20.70 4.83
C ASP A 239 4.36 19.47 4.04
N VAL A 240 3.60 18.37 4.08
CA VAL A 240 3.82 17.18 3.24
C VAL A 240 3.78 17.51 1.76
N SER A 241 2.82 18.34 1.33
CA SER A 241 2.69 18.72 -0.08
C SER A 241 3.87 19.60 -0.55
N ARG A 242 4.47 20.36 0.36
CA ARG A 242 5.64 21.23 0.12
C ARG A 242 6.99 20.54 0.30
N ALA A 243 7.01 19.33 0.85
CA ALA A 243 8.25 18.62 1.20
C ALA A 243 9.20 18.44 0.01
N ARG A 244 8.69 18.45 -1.22
CA ARG A 244 9.47 18.27 -2.45
C ARG A 244 9.66 19.56 -3.26
N THR A 245 9.19 20.72 -2.79
CA THR A 245 9.28 22.00 -3.53
C THR A 245 10.72 22.43 -3.79
N HIS A 246 11.67 22.03 -2.94
CA HIS A 246 13.09 22.37 -3.11
C HIS A 246 13.86 21.38 -4.01
N MET A 247 13.27 20.23 -4.35
CA MET A 247 13.86 19.26 -5.26
C MET A 247 13.68 19.77 -6.70
N LYS A 248 14.69 19.62 -7.55
CA LYS A 248 14.62 20.06 -8.95
C LYS A 248 14.06 18.96 -9.85
N GLN A 249 14.56 17.75 -9.69
CA GLN A 249 14.19 16.58 -10.48
C GLN A 249 13.10 15.77 -9.79
N PHE A 250 13.16 15.62 -8.47
CA PHE A 250 12.23 14.78 -7.71
C PHE A 250 11.08 15.56 -7.07
N ASN A 251 10.68 16.71 -7.64
CA ASN A 251 9.61 17.55 -7.09
C ASN A 251 8.21 16.90 -7.16
N SER A 252 7.99 15.98 -8.11
CA SER A 252 6.70 15.33 -8.34
C SER A 252 6.81 13.82 -8.24
N VAL A 253 5.81 13.21 -7.60
CA VAL A 253 5.58 11.76 -7.60
C VAL A 253 4.43 11.36 -8.53
N HIS A 254 3.84 12.33 -9.22
CA HIS A 254 2.82 12.16 -10.23
C HIS A 254 3.44 12.26 -11.62
N ILE A 255 3.23 11.23 -12.43
CA ILE A 255 3.58 11.21 -13.85
C ILE A 255 2.32 11.53 -14.63
N LEU A 256 2.38 12.62 -15.40
CA LEU A 256 1.32 13.04 -16.29
C LEU A 256 1.06 11.96 -17.34
N GLY A 257 -0.22 11.69 -17.58
CA GLY A 257 -0.63 10.84 -18.69
C GLY A 257 -0.32 11.50 -20.03
N SER A 258 -0.06 10.69 -21.04
CA SER A 258 0.06 11.10 -22.44
C SER A 258 -1.02 10.43 -23.29
N HIS A 259 -1.08 10.73 -24.59
CA HIS A 259 -2.03 10.05 -25.50
C HIS A 259 -1.85 8.52 -25.57
N SER A 260 -0.70 8.00 -25.15
CA SER A 260 -0.36 6.57 -25.17
C SER A 260 -0.27 5.94 -23.78
N GLN A 261 -0.22 6.72 -22.70
CA GLN A 261 -0.01 6.23 -21.34
C GLN A 261 -0.91 6.93 -20.34
N GLN A 262 -1.54 6.16 -19.46
CA GLN A 262 -2.33 6.69 -18.36
C GLN A 262 -1.43 7.40 -17.35
N ALA A 263 -1.99 8.40 -16.65
CA ALA A 263 -1.28 9.05 -15.55
C ALA A 263 -0.95 8.01 -14.48
N SER A 264 0.17 8.16 -13.78
CA SER A 264 0.61 7.16 -12.81
C SER A 264 1.34 7.77 -11.63
N TYR A 265 1.32 7.05 -10.51
CA TYR A 265 2.11 7.38 -9.33
C TYR A 265 3.47 6.68 -9.42
N LYS A 266 4.56 7.45 -9.29
CA LYS A 266 5.93 6.94 -9.21
C LYS A 266 6.57 7.37 -7.89
N PRO A 267 6.77 6.44 -6.93
CA PRO A 267 7.36 6.74 -5.64
C PRO A 267 8.73 7.42 -5.77
N LEU A 268 9.06 8.34 -4.86
CA LEU A 268 10.35 9.04 -4.82
C LEU A 268 11.53 8.05 -4.88
N VAL A 269 11.47 6.99 -4.07
CA VAL A 269 12.52 5.98 -4.01
C VAL A 269 12.73 5.28 -5.36
N LYS A 270 11.65 5.04 -6.11
CA LYS A 270 11.74 4.50 -7.48
C LYS A 270 12.49 5.47 -8.40
N GLN A 271 12.18 6.76 -8.29
CA GLN A 271 12.85 7.80 -9.09
C GLN A 271 14.34 7.88 -8.77
N VAL A 272 14.71 7.84 -7.48
CA VAL A 272 16.11 7.86 -7.03
C VAL A 272 16.88 6.65 -7.55
N VAL A 273 16.32 5.44 -7.43
CA VAL A 273 16.98 4.21 -7.90
C VAL A 273 17.15 4.23 -9.43
N GLU A 274 16.11 4.62 -10.17
CA GLU A 274 16.21 4.74 -11.64
C GLU A 274 17.22 5.79 -12.08
N GLU A 275 17.38 6.90 -11.34
CA GLU A 275 18.40 7.91 -11.63
C GLU A 275 19.81 7.37 -11.41
N ILE A 276 20.04 6.67 -10.30
CA ILE A 276 21.34 6.08 -9.96
C ILE A 276 21.80 5.08 -11.03
N TYR A 277 20.87 4.27 -11.54
CA TYR A 277 21.16 3.23 -12.54
C TYR A 277 20.85 3.67 -13.97
N ASN A 278 20.65 4.96 -14.21
CA ASN A 278 20.44 5.48 -15.55
C ASN A 278 21.71 5.26 -16.42
N PRO A 279 21.61 4.60 -17.59
CA PRO A 279 22.77 4.31 -18.44
C PRO A 279 23.46 5.58 -18.95
N ASP A 280 22.73 6.69 -19.07
CA ASP A 280 23.27 7.97 -19.53
C ASP A 280 24.09 8.69 -18.43
N ARG A 281 24.03 8.20 -17.19
CA ARG A 281 24.74 8.71 -16.01
C ARG A 281 24.66 10.25 -15.88
N PRO A 282 23.44 10.83 -15.85
CA PRO A 282 23.27 12.26 -15.61
C PRO A 282 23.85 12.66 -14.24
N ASP A 283 24.27 13.92 -14.11
CA ASP A 283 24.73 14.47 -12.82
C ASP A 283 23.53 14.58 -11.87
N PRO A 284 23.50 13.86 -10.74
CA PRO A 284 22.31 13.76 -9.92
C PRO A 284 22.13 15.03 -9.07
N VAL A 285 21.27 15.93 -9.54
CA VAL A 285 21.17 17.30 -9.00
C VAL A 285 20.57 17.34 -7.60
N ASP A 286 19.67 16.42 -7.29
CA ASP A 286 19.00 16.32 -5.98
C ASP A 286 19.66 15.31 -5.02
N ILE A 287 20.73 14.62 -5.45
CA ILE A 287 21.46 13.65 -4.61
C ILE A 287 22.76 14.28 -4.13
N GLU A 288 22.80 14.66 -2.86
CA GLU A 288 23.99 15.27 -2.27
C GLU A 288 24.97 14.23 -1.75
N HIS A 289 26.23 14.37 -2.16
CA HIS A 289 27.34 13.59 -1.60
C HIS A 289 27.86 14.26 -0.31
N MET A 290 27.74 13.57 0.82
CA MET A 290 28.29 14.00 2.11
C MET A 290 29.60 13.27 2.40
N SER A 291 30.75 13.95 2.26
CA SER A 291 32.04 13.40 2.67
C SER A 291 32.20 13.45 4.19
N SER A 292 32.61 12.35 4.80
CA SER A 292 32.65 12.18 6.26
C SER A 292 34.03 12.44 6.90
N GLY A 293 34.98 13.07 6.18
CA GLY A 293 36.40 13.12 6.61
C GLY A 293 37.03 14.52 6.65
N LEU A 294 37.82 14.79 7.70
CA LEU A 294 38.72 15.95 7.86
C LEU A 294 39.68 16.14 6.65
N THR A 295 40.07 15.05 5.99
CA THR A 295 40.91 15.05 4.79
C THR A 295 40.19 15.58 3.54
N ASP A 296 38.87 15.43 3.44
CA ASP A 296 38.09 15.99 2.33
C ASP A 296 37.78 17.47 2.53
N LEU A 297 37.70 17.94 3.79
CA LEU A 297 37.62 19.37 4.10
C LEU A 297 38.88 20.15 3.64
N LEU A 298 40.06 19.55 3.78
CA LEU A 298 41.30 20.11 3.22
C LEU A 298 41.30 20.07 1.69
N LYS A 299 40.77 19.00 1.08
CA LYS A 299 40.60 18.95 -0.38
C LYS A 299 39.60 19.97 -0.88
N THR A 300 38.51 20.27 -0.17
CA THR A 300 37.58 21.35 -0.57
C THR A 300 38.24 22.74 -0.54
N GLY A 301 39.21 22.98 0.36
CA GLY A 301 40.01 24.22 0.37
C GLY A 301 40.94 24.37 -0.84
N PHE A 302 41.47 23.25 -1.37
CA PHE A 302 42.24 23.22 -2.62
C PHE A 302 41.38 23.00 -3.88
N SER A 303 40.12 22.56 -3.73
CA SER A 303 39.18 22.25 -4.83
C SER A 303 38.61 23.48 -5.52
N MET A 304 38.86 24.70 -5.01
CA MET A 304 38.51 25.92 -5.74
C MET A 304 39.28 26.03 -7.08
N PHE A 305 40.35 25.24 -7.27
CA PHE A 305 41.20 25.26 -8.47
C PHE A 305 41.14 23.98 -9.33
N MET A 306 40.46 22.91 -8.88
CA MET A 306 40.37 21.65 -9.61
C MET A 306 38.91 21.17 -9.61
N LYS A 307 38.36 20.92 -10.80
CA LYS A 307 37.03 20.33 -10.99
C LYS A 307 37.08 18.84 -10.61
N VAL A 308 37.15 18.55 -9.31
CA VAL A 308 37.13 17.18 -8.79
C VAL A 308 35.70 16.66 -8.97
N SER A 309 35.50 15.70 -9.88
CA SER A 309 34.20 15.05 -10.09
C SER A 309 33.80 14.31 -8.81
N ARG A 310 32.59 14.56 -8.32
CA ARG A 310 32.02 13.82 -7.20
C ARG A 310 31.82 12.36 -7.62
N PRO A 311 32.07 11.38 -6.74
CA PRO A 311 31.80 9.99 -7.07
C PRO A 311 30.30 9.81 -7.31
N HIS A 312 29.95 9.10 -8.38
CA HIS A 312 28.57 8.77 -8.69
C HIS A 312 28.17 7.53 -7.86
N PRO A 313 26.93 7.43 -7.33
CA PRO A 313 26.52 6.26 -6.56
C PRO A 313 26.73 4.92 -7.28
N SER A 314 26.59 4.89 -8.60
CA SER A 314 26.84 3.70 -9.43
C SER A 314 28.31 3.36 -9.67
N ASP A 315 29.27 4.17 -9.19
CA ASP A 315 30.70 3.79 -9.17
C ASP A 315 30.99 2.68 -8.14
N HIS A 316 30.04 2.41 -7.24
CA HIS A 316 30.17 1.42 -6.18
C HIS A 316 29.37 0.14 -6.50
N PRO A 317 29.91 -1.05 -6.24
CA PRO A 317 29.23 -2.32 -6.52
C PRO A 317 28.08 -2.63 -5.57
N ILE A 318 27.95 -1.89 -4.46
CA ILE A 318 26.93 -2.10 -3.43
C ILE A 318 26.30 -0.75 -3.11
N LEU A 319 24.98 -0.67 -3.25
CA LEU A 319 24.17 0.46 -2.83
C LEU A 319 23.39 0.08 -1.55
N VAL A 320 23.53 0.87 -0.50
CA VAL A 320 22.76 0.71 0.74
C VAL A 320 21.83 1.90 0.91
N ILE A 321 20.52 1.65 0.93
CA ILE A 321 19.50 2.67 1.09
C ILE A 321 18.94 2.60 2.52
N PHE A 322 19.22 3.64 3.32
CA PHE A 322 18.64 3.79 4.65
C PHE A 322 17.42 4.71 4.59
N MET A 323 16.25 4.16 4.88
CA MET A 323 15.00 4.91 4.97
C MET A 323 14.58 5.10 6.43
N PHE A 324 14.48 6.34 6.86
CA PHE A 324 13.89 6.69 8.15
C PHE A 324 12.35 6.68 8.01
N CYS A 325 11.64 6.12 9.00
CA CYS A 325 10.17 5.97 9.05
C CYS A 325 9.53 4.81 8.25
N GLY A 326 10.31 3.82 7.80
CA GLY A 326 9.79 2.54 7.30
C GLY A 326 9.52 2.47 5.79
N VAL A 327 9.44 1.25 5.25
CA VAL A 327 9.33 0.96 3.81
C VAL A 327 7.98 0.29 3.53
N ARG A 328 7.28 0.72 2.47
CA ARG A 328 6.09 0.02 1.97
C ARG A 328 6.51 -1.10 1.02
N SER A 329 5.85 -2.26 1.03
CA SER A 329 6.19 -3.42 0.17
C SER A 329 6.23 -3.12 -1.34
N VAL A 330 5.51 -2.10 -1.80
CA VAL A 330 5.56 -1.62 -3.20
C VAL A 330 6.93 -1.00 -3.55
N VAL A 331 7.56 -0.33 -2.59
CA VAL A 331 8.91 0.26 -2.73
C VAL A 331 9.96 -0.85 -2.76
N GLU A 332 9.82 -1.87 -1.92
CA GLU A 332 10.71 -3.04 -1.89
C GLU A 332 10.72 -3.80 -3.23
N ARG A 333 9.54 -4.06 -3.81
CA ARG A 333 9.43 -4.68 -5.16
C ARG A 333 10.16 -3.90 -6.24
N THR A 334 10.11 -2.56 -6.16
CA THR A 334 10.74 -1.72 -7.15
C THR A 334 12.27 -1.81 -7.06
N MET A 335 12.83 -1.83 -5.85
CA MET A 335 14.27 -1.95 -5.63
C MET A 335 14.85 -3.29 -6.12
N ILE A 336 14.06 -4.36 -6.11
CA ILE A 336 14.50 -5.71 -6.52
C ILE A 336 14.44 -5.88 -8.05
N SER A 337 13.65 -5.06 -8.76
CA SER A 337 13.40 -5.18 -10.21
C SER A 337 14.36 -4.41 -11.12
N THR A 338 15.26 -3.62 -10.56
CA THR A 338 16.33 -2.85 -11.24
C THR A 338 17.67 -3.54 -11.08
#